data_AF-A0A9X6U4V4-F1
#
_entry.id   AF-A0A9X6U4V4-F1
#
_cell.length_a   1.000
_cell.length_b   1.000
_cell.length_c   1.000
_cell.angle_alpha   90.00
_cell.angle_beta   90.00
_cell.angle_gamma   90.00
#
_symmetry.space_group_name_H-M   'P 1'
#
loop_
_entity.id
_entity.type
_entity.pdbx_description
1 polymer ?
#
loop_
_entity_poly.entity_id
_entity_poly.type
_entity_poly.pdbx_seq_one_letter_code
_entity_poly.pdbx_strand_id
1 'polypeptide(L)' 'AEFEVYKDGKKVDTLRTDKTGKVISQKLEPGTYKLKETKAPQGYKLLKEEIEVVVEADKVVEVQIENAKELGSL' A
#
# COMPACT_ATOMS: atom_id res chain seq x y z
N ALA A 1 1.80 7.05 -5.53
CA ALA A 1 1.99 6.65 -4.11
C ALA A 1 3.09 5.61 -4.02
N GLU A 2 3.86 5.62 -2.93
CA GLU A 2 4.80 4.54 -2.57
C GLU A 2 4.35 3.89 -1.26
N PHE A 3 4.38 2.56 -1.22
CA PHE A 3 4.06 1.74 -0.05
C PHE A 3 5.20 0.79 0.28
N GLU A 4 5.45 0.57 1.57
CA GLU A 4 6.30 -0.53 2.04
C GLU A 4 5.42 -1.67 2.58
N VAL A 5 5.80 -2.90 2.26
CA VAL A 5 5.09 -4.11 2.70
C VAL A 5 5.89 -4.79 3.79
N TYR A 6 5.24 -5.11 4.91
CA TYR A 6 5.84 -5.76 6.07
C TYR A 6 5.17 -7.08 6.39
N LYS A 7 5.97 -8.06 6.80
CA LYS A 7 5.55 -9.33 7.42
C LYS A 7 6.32 -9.49 8.72
N ASP A 8 5.63 -9.69 9.83
CA ASP A 8 6.24 -9.88 11.16
C ASP A 8 7.27 -8.81 11.53
N GLY A 9 6.98 -7.54 11.18
CA GLY A 9 7.85 -6.39 11.44
C GLY A 9 9.04 -6.24 10.48
N LYS A 10 9.24 -7.17 9.54
CA LYS A 10 10.29 -7.10 8.53
C LYS A 10 9.74 -6.57 7.21
N LYS A 11 10.44 -5.60 6.60
CA LYS A 11 10.13 -5.15 5.24
C LYS A 11 10.46 -6.25 4.23
N VAL A 12 9.48 -6.58 3.39
CA VAL A 12 9.58 -7.64 2.38
C VAL A 12 9.40 -7.13 0.94
N ASP A 13 8.75 -5.98 0.74
CA ASP A 13 8.56 -5.39 -0.60
C ASP A 13 8.41 -3.86 -0.52
N THR A 14 8.52 -3.20 -1.68
CA THR A 14 8.24 -1.77 -1.88
C THR A 14 7.46 -1.59 -3.17
N LEU A 15 6.23 -1.09 -3.05
CA LEU A 15 5.28 -0.93 -4.14
C LEU A 15 5.21 0.53 -4.57
N ARG A 16 5.24 0.77 -5.88
CA ARG A 16 5.00 2.09 -6.48
C ARG A 16 3.80 2.00 -7.41
N THR A 17 2.78 2.80 -7.14
CA THR A 17 1.61 2.89 -8.02
C THR A 17 1.95 3.64 -9.30
N ASP A 18 1.40 3.16 -10.40
CA ASP A 18 1.52 3.79 -11.71
C ASP A 18 0.61 5.04 -11.83
N LYS A 19 0.58 5.62 -13.03
CA LYS A 19 -0.24 6.81 -13.33
C LYS A 19 -1.75 6.56 -13.20
N THR A 20 -2.18 5.30 -13.21
CA THR A 20 -3.58 4.88 -13.03
C THR A 20 -3.91 4.55 -11.58
N GLY A 21 -2.93 4.63 -10.68
CA GLY A 21 -3.09 4.30 -9.26
C GLY A 21 -2.96 2.81 -8.96
N LYS A 22 -2.46 1.99 -9.90
CA LYS A 22 -2.38 0.54 -9.76
C LYS A 22 -0.94 0.06 -9.56
N VAL A 23 -0.79 -1.05 -8.84
CA VAL A 23 0.47 -1.78 -8.67
C VAL A 23 0.15 -3.24 -8.36
N ILE A 24 1.02 -4.15 -8.80
CA ILE A 24 0.97 -5.57 -8.45
C ILE A 24 2.25 -5.88 -7.69
N SER A 25 2.15 -6.52 -6.52
CA SER A 25 3.31 -6.94 -5.75
C SER A 25 4.07 -8.07 -6.43
N GLN A 26 5.26 -8.38 -5.92
CA GLN A 26 5.86 -9.68 -6.22
C GLN A 26 5.01 -10.83 -5.64
N LYS A 27 5.38 -12.07 -5.97
CA LYS A 27 4.77 -13.25 -5.35
C LYS A 27 5.10 -13.26 -3.85
N LEU A 28 4.07 -13.23 -3.02
CA LEU A 28 4.18 -13.30 -1.57
C LEU A 28 3.71 -14.69 -1.09
N GLU A 29 4.34 -15.18 -0.03
CA GLU A 29 3.83 -16.38 0.65
C GLU A 29 2.50 -16.06 1.35
N PRO A 30 1.64 -17.07 1.59
CA PRO A 30 0.45 -16.88 2.40
C PRO A 30 0.78 -16.32 3.79
N GLY A 31 -0.11 -15.46 4.30
CA GLY A 31 0.03 -14.85 5.62
C GLY A 31 -0.51 -13.42 5.68
N THR A 32 -0.33 -12.81 6.85
CA THR A 32 -0.78 -11.44 7.12
C THR A 32 0.35 -10.45 6.87
N TYR A 33 0.05 -9.40 6.11
CA TYR A 33 0.97 -8.34 5.76
C TYR A 33 0.41 -6.99 6.16
N LYS A 34 1.31 -6.02 6.34
CA LYS A 34 0.96 -4.63 6.57
C LYS A 34 1.51 -3.76 5.45
N LEU A 35 0.65 -2.93 4.87
CA LEU A 35 1.02 -1.92 3.89
C LEU A 35 1.09 -0.58 4.62
N LYS A 36 2.24 0.09 4.49
CA LYS A 36 2.47 1.42 5.04
C LYS A 36 2.76 2.38 3.91
N GLU A 37 1.95 3.42 3.76
CA GLU A 37 2.26 4.47 2.78
C GLU A 37 3.47 5.26 3.26
N THR A 38 4.50 5.35 2.42
CA THR A 38 5.72 6.12 2.70
C THR A 38 5.76 7.41 1.91
N LYS A 39 5.00 7.50 0.82
CA LYS A 39 4.89 8.70 -0.01
C LYS A 39 3.52 8.82 -0.65
N ALA A 40 2.80 9.87 -0.26
CA ALA A 40 1.54 10.24 -0.89
C ALA A 40 1.75 10.69 -2.35
N PRO A 41 0.74 10.53 -3.22
CA PRO A 41 0.67 11.26 -4.48
C PRO A 41 0.66 12.78 -4.27
N GLN A 42 1.04 13.53 -5.30
CA GLN A 42 0.98 14.99 -5.24
C GLN A 42 -0.46 15.48 -5.00
N GLY A 43 -0.64 16.38 -4.03
CA GLY A 43 -1.95 16.95 -3.67
C GLY A 43 -2.80 16.06 -2.75
N TYR A 44 -2.21 15.01 -2.18
CA TYR A 44 -2.86 14.11 -1.22
C TYR A 44 -2.07 14.05 0.08
N LYS A 45 -2.79 13.82 1.17
CA LYS A 45 -2.22 13.63 2.51
C LYS A 45 -1.62 12.24 2.59
N LEU A 46 -0.47 12.13 3.27
CA LEU A 46 0.11 10.84 3.64
C LEU A 46 -0.84 10.09 4.57
N LEU A 47 -1.22 8.88 4.18
CA LEU A 47 -1.97 7.97 5.02
C LEU A 47 -1.10 7.50 6.19
N LYS A 48 -1.53 7.85 7.42
CA LYS A 48 -0.80 7.48 8.64
C LYS A 48 -1.15 6.08 9.15
N GLU A 49 -2.31 5.57 8.77
CA GLU A 49 -2.79 4.26 9.18
C GLU A 49 -2.13 3.16 8.34
N GLU A 50 -1.78 2.06 9.00
CA GLU A 50 -1.29 0.86 8.33
C GLU A 50 -2.49 0.02 7.90
N ILE A 51 -2.38 -0.59 6.72
CA ILE A 51 -3.45 -1.41 6.15
C ILE A 51 -3.05 -2.87 6.26
N GLU A 52 -3.88 -3.67 6.92
CA GLU A 52 -3.65 -5.11 7.05
C GLU A 52 -4.28 -5.87 5.87
N VAL A 53 -3.51 -6.80 5.30
CA VAL A 53 -3.94 -7.63 4.16
C VAL A 53 -3.58 -9.07 4.44
N VAL A 54 -4.53 -9.97 4.27
CA VAL A 54 -4.32 -11.42 4.35
C VAL A 54 -4.15 -11.98 2.95
N VAL A 55 -2.98 -12.53 2.65
CA VAL A 55 -2.68 -13.19 1.39
C VAL A 55 -2.96 -14.69 1.53
N GLU A 56 -3.81 -15.21 0.65
CA GLU A 56 -4.14 -16.64 0.57
C GLU A 56 -3.29 -17.34 -0.51
N ALA A 57 -3.09 -18.65 -0.37
CA ALA A 57 -2.36 -19.44 -1.37
C ALA A 57 -3.05 -19.39 -2.74
N ASP A 58 -2.25 -19.22 -3.78
CA ASP A 58 -2.66 -19.27 -5.19
C ASP A 58 -3.79 -18.30 -5.58
N LYS A 59 -3.94 -17.20 -4.83
CA LYS A 59 -4.91 -16.14 -5.12
C LYS A 59 -4.24 -14.77 -5.21
N VAL A 60 -4.83 -13.92 -6.06
CA VAL A 60 -4.56 -12.48 -6.06
C VAL A 60 -5.58 -11.82 -5.14
N VAL A 61 -5.11 -11.06 -4.17
CA VAL A 61 -5.96 -10.28 -3.27
C VAL A 61 -5.98 -8.84 -3.77
N GLU A 62 -7.17 -8.35 -4.12
CA GLU A 62 -7.35 -6.95 -4.51
C GLU A 62 -7.56 -6.09 -3.27
N VAL A 63 -6.80 -5.00 -3.17
CA VAL A 63 -6.85 -4.06 -2.05
C VAL A 63 -7.04 -2.66 -2.61
N GLN A 64 -8.07 -1.96 -2.14
CA GLN A 64 -8.36 -0.58 -2.52
C GLN A 64 -8.04 0.34 -1.34
N ILE A 65 -7.26 1.39 -1.62
CA ILE A 65 -6.76 2.33 -0.63
C ILE A 65 -7.15 3.73 -1.06
N GLU A 66 -7.91 4.42 -0.22
CA GLU A 66 -8.33 5.79 -0.48
C GLU A 66 -7.41 6.79 0.23
N ASN A 67 -6.93 7.79 -0.51
CA ASN A 67 -6.16 8.89 0.05
C ASN A 67 -7.01 10.16 0.16
N ALA A 68 -6.89 10.84 1.30
CA ALA A 68 -7.52 12.14 1.49
C ALA A 68 -6.75 13.24 0.74
N LYS A 69 -7.45 14.08 -0.03
CA LYS A 69 -6.80 15.23 -0.67
C LYS A 69 -6.25 16.20 0.39
N GLU A 70 -5.10 16.78 0.10
CA GLU A 70 -4.67 17.98 0.80
C GLU A 70 -5.60 19.11 0.36
N LEU A 71 -6.55 19.47 1.22
CA LEU A 71 -7.26 20.74 1.07
C LEU A 71 -6.19 21.81 1.25
N GLY A 72 -5.86 22.49 0.15
CA GLY A 72 -4.99 23.66 0.20
C GLY A 72 -5.57 24.60 1.26
N SER A 73 -4.73 25.00 2.22
CA SER A 73 -5.04 26.17 3.04
C SER A 73 -5.19 27.35 2.06
N LEU A 74 -6.43 27.79 1.85
CA LEU A 74 -6.74 29.06 1.19
C LEU A 74 -6.17 30.22 2.00
#